data_AF-A0A7S2YEM2-F1
#
_entry.id   AF-A0A7S2YEM2-F1
#
_cell.length_a   1.000
_cell.length_b   1.000
_cell.length_c   1.000
_cell.angle_alpha   90.00
_cell.angle_beta   90.00
_cell.angle_gamma   90.00
#
_symmetry.space_group_name_H-M   'P 1'
#
loop_
_entity.id
_entity.type
_entity.pdbx_description
1 polymer ?
#
loop_
_entity_poly.entity_id
_entity_poly.type
_entity_poly.pdbx_seq_one_letter_code
_entity_poly.pdbx_strand_id
1 'polypeptide(L)'
;GSMLAKQMDATGVPKTTNIYNTLMTLESRRHRPDRVELLFEELKTKYEAGDSSLQPSTEAFITRLKAWSRAGNPEMASKVLRELIANANDFGLEYRTEDFNCVLQAWSRTQRGDAGEKAESGLHQMMEFSKQNTFDCRPDSSSYNAVILAHSNTGMETSGERSFALFKDLKAVAAQQIGEEKWRFEPNFATYGSLVAAICRSSKRLQSSGEDMLWEIFSDIESGLDRSLSTADSDHFVRFNRSNHSLFTKITYELEVSSFPNKETLLTECRRLEDMASSIVELPSSGR
;
A
#
# COMPACT_ATOMS: atom_id res chain seq x y z
N GLY A 1 -14.94 -25.25 2.43
CA GLY A 1 -15.06 -24.71 1.06
C GLY A 1 -15.84 -25.67 0.20
N SER A 2 -15.17 -26.51 -0.59
CA SER A 2 -15.83 -27.39 -1.57
C SER A 2 -16.83 -28.39 -0.99
N MET A 3 -16.61 -28.90 0.23
CA MET A 3 -17.55 -29.83 0.87
C MET A 3 -18.82 -29.12 1.36
N LEU A 4 -18.69 -27.87 1.82
CA LEU A 4 -19.80 -27.06 2.31
C LEU A 4 -20.69 -26.59 1.15
N ALA A 5 -20.09 -26.14 0.05
CA ALA A 5 -20.82 -25.78 -1.18
C ALA A 5 -21.57 -27.00 -1.75
N LYS A 6 -20.90 -28.16 -1.84
CA LYS A 6 -21.54 -29.41 -2.30
C LYS A 6 -22.64 -29.91 -1.36
N GLN A 7 -22.48 -29.73 -0.04
CA GLN A 7 -23.53 -30.07 0.93
C GLN A 7 -24.73 -29.13 0.82
N MET A 8 -24.52 -27.83 0.59
CA MET A 8 -25.61 -26.87 0.41
C MET A 8 -26.41 -27.14 -0.86
N ASP A 9 -25.72 -27.51 -1.95
CA ASP A 9 -26.36 -27.96 -3.20
C ASP A 9 -27.15 -29.27 -2.99
N ALA A 10 -26.68 -30.15 -2.09
CA ALA A 10 -27.37 -31.40 -1.75
C ALA A 10 -28.54 -31.22 -0.74
N THR A 11 -28.52 -30.17 0.10
CA THR A 11 -29.56 -29.90 1.10
C THR A 11 -30.64 -28.93 0.61
N GLY A 12 -30.49 -28.36 -0.60
CA GLY A 12 -31.48 -27.46 -1.20
C GLY A 12 -31.59 -26.10 -0.50
N VAL A 13 -30.59 -25.72 0.31
CA VAL A 13 -30.57 -24.40 0.96
C VAL A 13 -30.20 -23.35 -0.09
N PRO A 14 -31.07 -22.34 -0.35
CA PRO A 14 -30.78 -21.31 -1.33
C PRO A 14 -29.51 -20.55 -0.94
N LYS A 15 -28.54 -20.51 -1.85
CA LYS A 15 -27.34 -19.68 -1.68
C LYS A 15 -27.80 -18.23 -1.77
N THR A 16 -27.46 -17.40 -0.78
CA THR A 16 -27.65 -15.95 -0.79
C THR A 16 -26.31 -15.26 -1.10
N THR A 17 -26.30 -13.96 -1.41
CA THR A 17 -25.05 -13.19 -1.61
C THR A 17 -24.06 -13.39 -0.44
N ASN A 18 -24.54 -13.44 0.81
CA ASN A 18 -23.69 -13.64 1.99
C ASN A 18 -22.97 -14.99 1.99
N ILE A 19 -23.61 -16.04 1.47
CA ILE A 19 -23.01 -17.37 1.35
C ILE A 19 -21.90 -17.35 0.29
N TYR A 20 -22.13 -16.71 -0.86
CA TYR A 20 -21.09 -16.51 -1.87
C TYR A 20 -19.92 -15.71 -1.32
N ASN A 21 -20.16 -14.60 -0.62
CA ASN A 21 -19.11 -13.80 0.02
C ASN A 21 -18.27 -14.61 1.00
N THR A 22 -18.91 -15.48 1.78
CA THR A 22 -18.23 -16.37 2.73
C THR A 22 -17.33 -17.39 1.99
N LEU A 23 -17.86 -18.01 0.93
CA LEU A 23 -17.10 -18.97 0.12
C LEU A 23 -15.93 -18.28 -0.61
N MET A 24 -16.16 -17.11 -1.18
CA MET A 24 -15.14 -16.29 -1.84
C MET A 24 -14.05 -15.85 -0.86
N THR A 25 -14.42 -15.41 0.34
CA THR A 25 -13.46 -15.03 1.39
C THR A 25 -12.60 -16.21 1.79
N LEU A 26 -13.19 -17.41 1.91
CA LEU A 26 -12.45 -18.62 2.21
C LEU A 26 -11.45 -18.97 1.11
N GLU A 27 -11.85 -18.93 -0.16
CA GLU A 27 -10.94 -19.24 -1.28
C GLU A 27 -9.87 -18.15 -1.47
N SER A 28 -10.19 -16.88 -1.21
CA SER A 28 -9.24 -15.77 -1.16
C SER A 28 -8.15 -15.99 -0.10
N ARG A 29 -8.53 -16.44 1.11
CA ARG A 29 -7.58 -16.82 2.18
C ARG A 29 -6.72 -18.03 1.83
N ARG A 30 -7.15 -18.86 0.89
CA ARG A 30 -6.40 -20.02 0.37
C ARG A 30 -5.55 -19.69 -0.84
N HIS A 31 -5.42 -18.41 -1.22
CA HIS A 31 -4.67 -17.94 -2.37
C HIS A 31 -5.16 -18.55 -3.70
N ARG A 32 -6.47 -18.70 -3.88
CA ARG A 32 -7.09 -19.25 -5.08
C ARG A 32 -7.95 -18.20 -5.80
N PRO A 33 -7.34 -17.17 -6.41
CA PRO A 33 -8.08 -16.08 -7.05
C PRO A 33 -9.02 -16.59 -8.16
N ASP A 34 -8.63 -17.62 -8.92
CA ASP A 34 -9.46 -18.20 -9.98
C ASP A 34 -10.77 -18.78 -9.42
N ARG A 35 -10.73 -19.38 -8.22
CA ARG A 35 -11.93 -19.90 -7.55
C ARG A 35 -12.83 -18.79 -7.06
N VAL A 36 -12.25 -17.67 -6.61
CA VAL A 36 -13.01 -16.48 -6.24
C VAL A 36 -13.71 -15.90 -7.46
N GLU A 37 -13.03 -15.85 -8.60
CA GLU A 37 -13.61 -15.38 -9.86
C GLU A 37 -14.76 -16.27 -10.33
N LEU A 38 -14.58 -17.60 -10.33
CA LEU A 38 -15.63 -18.56 -10.69
C LEU A 38 -16.89 -18.43 -9.81
N LEU A 39 -16.72 -18.26 -8.50
CA LEU A 39 -17.84 -18.08 -7.57
C LEU A 39 -18.58 -16.76 -7.82
N PHE A 40 -17.85 -15.71 -8.17
CA PHE A 40 -18.46 -14.42 -8.49
C PHE A 40 -19.21 -14.42 -9.82
N GLU A 41 -18.65 -15.06 -10.85
CA GLU A 41 -19.35 -15.21 -12.13
C GLU A 41 -20.63 -16.06 -11.98
N GLU A 42 -20.61 -17.09 -11.12
CA GLU A 42 -21.82 -17.85 -10.77
C GLU A 42 -22.87 -16.96 -10.07
N LEU A 43 -22.44 -16.14 -9.09
CA LEU A 43 -23.30 -15.17 -8.40
C LEU A 43 -23.95 -14.20 -9.40
N LYS A 44 -23.13 -13.59 -10.26
CA LYS A 44 -23.55 -12.60 -11.25
C LYS A 44 -24.52 -13.20 -12.28
N THR A 45 -24.21 -14.38 -12.82
CA THR A 45 -25.06 -15.08 -13.79
C THR A 45 -26.45 -15.37 -13.22
N LYS A 46 -26.52 -15.78 -11.94
CA LYS A 46 -27.81 -16.07 -11.30
C LYS A 46 -28.61 -14.80 -10.98
N TYR A 47 -27.95 -13.72 -10.62
CA TYR A 47 -28.60 -12.41 -10.49
C TYR A 47 -29.17 -11.92 -11.82
N GLU A 48 -28.39 -12.01 -12.90
CA GLU A 48 -28.84 -11.65 -14.26
C GLU A 48 -29.98 -12.55 -14.76
N ALA A 49 -30.06 -13.79 -14.29
CA ALA A 49 -31.17 -14.69 -14.54
C ALA A 49 -32.46 -14.35 -13.76
N GLY A 50 -32.44 -13.30 -12.92
CA GLY A 50 -33.61 -12.76 -12.23
C GLY A 50 -33.67 -13.05 -10.73
N ASP A 51 -32.67 -13.70 -10.13
CA ASP A 51 -32.62 -13.92 -8.69
C ASP A 51 -32.08 -12.67 -7.97
N SER A 52 -32.99 -11.78 -7.56
CA SER A 52 -32.65 -10.54 -6.86
C SER A 52 -31.97 -10.77 -5.50
N SER A 53 -32.07 -11.96 -4.91
CA SER A 53 -31.39 -12.31 -3.65
C SER A 53 -29.88 -12.51 -3.80
N LEU A 54 -29.40 -12.49 -5.05
CA LEU A 54 -28.02 -12.73 -5.46
C LEU A 54 -27.33 -11.49 -6.03
N GLN A 55 -27.88 -10.29 -5.82
CA GLN A 55 -27.22 -9.05 -6.23
C GLN A 55 -25.78 -9.00 -5.70
N PRO A 56 -24.77 -8.77 -6.57
CA PRO A 56 -23.38 -8.63 -6.15
C PRO A 56 -23.21 -7.47 -5.16
N SER A 57 -22.62 -7.75 -3.99
CA SER A 57 -22.37 -6.72 -2.98
C SER A 57 -20.95 -6.15 -3.08
N THR A 58 -20.74 -5.00 -2.45
CA THR A 58 -19.42 -4.37 -2.30
C THR A 58 -18.37 -5.36 -1.77
N GLU A 59 -18.73 -6.18 -0.78
CA GLU A 59 -17.82 -7.18 -0.19
C GLU A 59 -17.38 -8.24 -1.21
N ALA A 60 -18.24 -8.63 -2.14
CA ALA A 60 -17.91 -9.59 -3.20
C ALA A 60 -16.80 -9.03 -4.12
N PHE A 61 -16.94 -7.77 -4.55
CA PHE A 61 -15.93 -7.06 -5.35
C PHE A 61 -14.61 -6.87 -4.58
N ILE A 62 -14.67 -6.39 -3.33
CA ILE A 62 -13.48 -6.19 -2.49
C ILE A 62 -12.76 -7.53 -2.26
N THR A 63 -13.49 -8.64 -2.11
CA THR A 63 -12.90 -9.97 -1.93
C THR A 63 -12.14 -10.43 -3.18
N ARG A 64 -12.70 -10.22 -4.39
CA ARG A 64 -12.00 -10.46 -5.67
C ARG A 64 -10.74 -9.60 -5.77
N LEU A 65 -10.87 -8.31 -5.48
CA LEU A 65 -9.80 -7.34 -5.56
C LEU A 65 -8.62 -7.73 -4.66
N LYS A 66 -8.90 -8.07 -3.40
CA LYS A 66 -7.90 -8.55 -2.43
C LYS A 66 -7.29 -9.90 -2.86
N ALA A 67 -8.07 -10.79 -3.46
CA ALA A 67 -7.56 -12.08 -3.95
C ALA A 67 -6.54 -11.88 -5.08
N TRP A 68 -6.87 -11.08 -6.11
CA TRP A 68 -5.96 -10.79 -7.22
C TRP A 68 -4.74 -9.94 -6.81
N SER A 69 -4.92 -8.99 -5.88
CA SER A 69 -3.81 -8.21 -5.32
C SER A 69 -2.78 -9.08 -4.60
N ARG A 70 -3.23 -10.06 -3.80
CA ARG A 70 -2.35 -11.02 -3.11
C ARG A 70 -1.70 -12.01 -4.05
N ALA A 71 -2.36 -12.33 -5.16
CA ALA A 71 -1.80 -13.18 -6.21
C ALA A 71 -0.73 -12.46 -7.05
N GLY A 72 -0.53 -11.15 -6.86
CA GLY A 72 0.44 -10.37 -7.64
C GLY A 72 0.03 -10.19 -9.11
N ASN A 73 -1.28 -10.22 -9.40
CA ASN A 73 -1.83 -9.98 -10.73
C ASN A 73 -2.50 -8.60 -10.77
N PRO A 74 -1.74 -7.53 -11.05
CA PRO A 74 -2.28 -6.18 -11.02
C PRO A 74 -3.26 -5.90 -12.16
N GLU A 75 -3.18 -6.58 -13.30
CA GLU A 75 -4.13 -6.45 -14.40
C GLU A 75 -5.55 -6.83 -13.96
N MET A 76 -5.66 -8.01 -13.34
CA MET A 76 -6.94 -8.51 -12.84
C MET A 76 -7.43 -7.67 -11.67
N ALA A 77 -6.55 -7.27 -10.75
CA ALA A 77 -6.93 -6.34 -9.67
C ALA A 77 -7.48 -5.02 -10.23
N SER A 78 -6.79 -4.45 -11.23
CA SER A 78 -7.23 -3.22 -11.90
C SER A 78 -8.54 -3.40 -12.66
N LYS A 79 -8.76 -4.57 -13.26
CA LYS A 79 -10.03 -4.93 -13.92
C LYS A 79 -11.18 -4.94 -12.92
N VAL A 80 -11.01 -5.62 -11.79
CA VAL A 80 -12.03 -5.69 -10.72
C VAL A 80 -12.34 -4.31 -10.16
N LEU A 81 -11.33 -3.46 -9.94
CA LEU A 81 -11.57 -2.09 -9.45
C LEU A 81 -12.38 -1.26 -10.45
N ARG A 82 -12.08 -1.37 -11.76
CA ARG A 82 -12.87 -0.71 -12.81
C ARG A 82 -14.31 -1.23 -12.84
N GLU A 83 -14.53 -2.52 -12.69
CA GLU A 83 -15.87 -3.10 -12.58
C GLU A 83 -16.61 -2.57 -11.35
N LEU A 84 -15.95 -2.49 -10.18
CA LEU A 84 -16.54 -1.91 -8.96
C LEU A 84 -16.99 -0.46 -9.18
N ILE A 85 -16.12 0.37 -9.77
CA ILE A 85 -16.43 1.78 -10.05
C ILE A 85 -17.56 1.92 -11.08
N ALA A 86 -17.53 1.12 -12.16
CA ALA A 86 -18.54 1.18 -13.21
C ALA A 86 -19.94 0.78 -12.71
N ASN A 87 -20.01 -0.18 -11.79
CA ASN A 87 -21.27 -0.67 -11.22
C ASN A 87 -21.66 0.04 -9.90
N ALA A 88 -20.89 1.05 -9.45
CA ALA A 88 -21.11 1.69 -8.17
C ALA A 88 -22.49 2.36 -8.06
N ASN A 89 -22.89 3.11 -9.09
CA ASN A 89 -24.19 3.77 -9.09
C ASN A 89 -25.34 2.77 -9.27
N ASP A 90 -25.17 1.77 -10.12
CA ASP A 90 -26.23 0.83 -10.49
C ASP A 90 -26.60 -0.11 -9.34
N PHE A 91 -25.61 -0.56 -8.56
CA PHE A 91 -25.81 -1.46 -7.43
C PHE A 91 -25.68 -0.78 -6.06
N GLY A 92 -25.48 0.55 -6.01
CA GLY A 92 -25.22 1.27 -4.76
C GLY A 92 -23.95 0.78 -4.05
N LEU A 93 -22.89 0.48 -4.81
CA LEU A 93 -21.62 0.03 -4.25
C LEU A 93 -20.79 1.23 -3.78
N GLU A 94 -20.03 1.00 -2.72
CA GLU A 94 -19.09 1.98 -2.18
C GLU A 94 -17.66 1.49 -2.45
N TYR A 95 -16.76 2.42 -2.75
CA TYR A 95 -15.33 2.15 -2.83
C TYR A 95 -14.56 3.19 -2.01
N ARG A 96 -13.41 2.79 -1.46
CA ARG A 96 -12.60 3.61 -0.54
C ARG A 96 -11.14 3.61 -0.94
N THR A 97 -10.34 4.44 -0.26
CA THR A 97 -8.88 4.47 -0.38
C THR A 97 -8.23 3.07 -0.35
N GLU A 98 -8.73 2.16 0.49
CA GLU A 98 -8.21 0.80 0.62
C GLU A 98 -8.32 -0.03 -0.68
N ASP A 99 -9.33 0.22 -1.51
CA ASP A 99 -9.58 -0.55 -2.73
C ASP A 99 -8.56 -0.16 -3.81
N PHE A 100 -8.30 1.14 -3.97
CA PHE A 100 -7.19 1.63 -4.81
C PHE A 100 -5.84 1.10 -4.31
N ASN A 101 -5.61 1.16 -3.00
CA ASN A 101 -4.39 0.62 -2.38
C ASN A 101 -4.17 -0.86 -2.68
N CYS A 102 -5.22 -1.67 -2.80
CA CYS A 102 -5.08 -3.07 -3.21
C CYS A 102 -4.47 -3.19 -4.61
N VAL A 103 -4.86 -2.34 -5.57
CA VAL A 103 -4.30 -2.33 -6.93
C VAL A 103 -2.85 -1.84 -6.92
N LEU A 104 -2.57 -0.74 -6.23
CA LEU A 104 -1.20 -0.19 -6.13
C LEU A 104 -0.23 -1.20 -5.49
N GLN A 105 -0.67 -1.90 -4.44
CA GLN A 105 0.10 -2.98 -3.84
C GLN A 105 0.28 -4.20 -4.76
N ALA A 106 -0.67 -4.47 -5.66
CA ALA A 106 -0.51 -5.53 -6.65
C ALA A 106 0.64 -5.19 -7.60
N TRP A 107 0.70 -3.93 -8.07
CA TRP A 107 1.79 -3.44 -8.91
C TRP A 107 3.14 -3.50 -8.20
N SER A 108 3.19 -3.10 -6.92
CA SER A 108 4.44 -3.09 -6.15
C SER A 108 5.07 -4.47 -5.91
N ARG A 109 4.26 -5.54 -6.01
CA ARG A 109 4.72 -6.93 -5.93
C ARG A 109 5.27 -7.46 -7.25
N THR A 110 5.03 -6.78 -8.37
CA THR A 110 5.56 -7.19 -9.65
C THR A 110 7.00 -6.71 -9.84
N GLN A 111 7.81 -7.49 -10.55
CA GLN A 111 9.19 -7.13 -10.95
C GLN A 111 9.24 -6.65 -12.41
N ARG A 112 8.11 -6.18 -12.93
CA ARG A 112 8.03 -5.71 -14.31
C ARG A 112 8.63 -4.32 -14.42
N GLY A 113 9.31 -4.04 -15.53
CA GLY A 113 9.87 -2.71 -15.78
C GLY A 113 8.81 -1.61 -15.76
N ASP A 114 7.62 -1.86 -16.33
CA ASP A 114 6.54 -0.87 -16.40
C ASP A 114 5.73 -0.70 -15.10
N ALA A 115 6.04 -1.46 -14.03
CA ALA A 115 5.23 -1.48 -12.82
C ALA A 115 5.16 -0.13 -12.11
N GLY A 116 6.28 0.61 -12.06
CA GLY A 116 6.34 1.94 -11.46
C GLY A 116 5.42 2.93 -12.17
N GLU A 117 5.54 3.04 -13.50
CA GLU A 117 4.70 3.93 -14.31
C GLU A 117 3.21 3.57 -14.23
N LYS A 118 2.89 2.27 -14.21
CA LYS A 118 1.50 1.80 -14.06
C LYS A 118 0.93 2.11 -12.68
N ALA A 119 1.73 1.93 -11.62
CA ALA A 119 1.33 2.27 -10.26
C ALA A 119 1.10 3.80 -10.13
N GLU A 120 1.98 4.61 -10.70
CA GLU A 120 1.84 6.07 -10.70
C GLU A 120 0.60 6.53 -11.48
N SER A 121 0.33 5.93 -12.65
CA SER A 121 -0.92 6.19 -13.38
C SER A 121 -2.15 5.81 -12.56
N GLY A 122 -2.09 4.74 -11.76
CA GLY A 122 -3.16 4.35 -10.84
C GLY A 122 -3.36 5.37 -9.71
N LEU A 123 -2.28 5.92 -9.17
CA LEU A 123 -2.32 6.97 -8.15
C LEU A 123 -2.92 8.26 -8.71
N HIS A 124 -2.57 8.66 -9.93
CA HIS A 124 -3.20 9.82 -10.59
C HIS A 124 -4.70 9.61 -10.83
N GLN A 125 -5.12 8.40 -11.22
CA GLN A 125 -6.55 8.08 -11.32
C GLN A 125 -7.25 8.23 -9.97
N MET A 126 -6.65 7.69 -8.90
CA MET A 126 -7.18 7.83 -7.54
C MET A 126 -7.30 9.30 -7.11
N MET A 127 -6.31 10.14 -7.42
CA MET A 127 -6.40 11.59 -7.19
C MET A 127 -7.57 12.23 -7.94
N GLU A 128 -7.79 11.84 -9.20
CA GLU A 128 -8.89 12.39 -9.99
C GLU A 128 -10.26 11.98 -9.44
N PHE A 129 -10.42 10.72 -9.03
CA PHE A 129 -11.62 10.26 -8.34
C PHE A 129 -11.84 11.00 -7.02
N SER A 130 -10.78 11.30 -6.27
CA SER A 130 -10.90 12.04 -5.01
C SER A 130 -11.46 13.45 -5.19
N LYS A 131 -11.20 14.10 -6.33
CA LYS A 131 -11.75 15.44 -6.64
C LYS A 131 -13.25 15.40 -6.95
N GLN A 132 -13.75 14.28 -7.44
CA GLN A 132 -15.17 14.09 -7.76
C GLN A 132 -16.03 14.02 -6.48
N ASN A 133 -15.40 13.82 -5.30
CA ASN A 133 -16.04 13.81 -3.98
C ASN A 133 -17.22 12.83 -3.83
N THR A 134 -17.26 11.76 -4.63
CA THR A 134 -18.30 10.71 -4.53
C THR A 134 -18.08 9.82 -3.31
N PHE A 135 -16.84 9.41 -3.05
CA PHE A 135 -16.42 8.60 -1.89
C PHE A 135 -15.03 9.04 -1.39
N ASP A 136 -14.71 8.75 -0.11
CA ASP A 136 -13.36 9.01 0.45
C ASP A 136 -12.32 8.06 -0.17
N CYS A 137 -11.75 8.50 -1.28
CA CYS A 137 -10.69 7.84 -2.02
C CYS A 137 -9.43 8.70 -2.12
N ARG A 138 -9.23 9.61 -1.15
CA ARG A 138 -8.03 10.44 -1.06
C ARG A 138 -6.78 9.56 -0.91
N PRO A 139 -5.73 9.77 -1.73
CA PRO A 139 -4.47 9.06 -1.56
C PRO A 139 -3.84 9.33 -0.20
N ASP A 140 -3.46 8.27 0.49
CA ASP A 140 -2.81 8.30 1.79
C ASP A 140 -1.33 7.87 1.69
N SER A 141 -0.62 7.90 2.81
CA SER A 141 0.77 7.43 2.90
C SER A 141 0.95 6.00 2.38
N SER A 142 -0.06 5.12 2.55
CA SER A 142 -0.03 3.76 2.01
C SER A 142 -0.09 3.73 0.48
N SER A 143 -0.86 4.64 -0.12
CA SER A 143 -0.99 4.81 -1.57
C SER A 143 0.35 5.18 -2.19
N TYR A 144 0.99 6.23 -1.66
CA TYR A 144 2.30 6.70 -2.12
C TYR A 144 3.40 5.66 -1.89
N ASN A 145 3.43 5.03 -0.71
CA ASN A 145 4.40 3.98 -0.40
C ASN A 145 4.31 2.80 -1.38
N ALA A 146 3.10 2.40 -1.79
CA ALA A 146 2.94 1.33 -2.78
C ALA A 146 3.55 1.69 -4.14
N VAL A 147 3.39 2.93 -4.60
CA VAL A 147 3.99 3.41 -5.87
C VAL A 147 5.51 3.52 -5.77
N ILE A 148 6.03 4.10 -4.68
CA ILE A 148 7.47 4.18 -4.42
C ILE A 148 8.09 2.79 -4.38
N LEU A 149 7.43 1.83 -3.70
CA LEU A 149 7.88 0.44 -3.66
C LEU A 149 7.87 -0.19 -5.06
N ALA A 150 6.86 0.08 -5.89
CA ALA A 150 6.82 -0.38 -7.28
C ALA A 150 8.04 0.13 -8.07
N HIS A 151 8.33 1.43 -8.01
CA HIS A 151 9.54 2.01 -8.63
C HIS A 151 10.84 1.41 -8.08
N SER A 152 10.93 1.17 -6.77
CA SER A 152 12.12 0.58 -6.16
C SER A 152 12.39 -0.84 -6.71
N ASN A 153 11.34 -1.60 -7.02
CA ASN A 153 11.42 -2.98 -7.49
C ASN A 153 11.65 -3.12 -9.00
N THR A 154 11.35 -2.08 -9.80
CA THR A 154 11.60 -2.12 -11.25
C THR A 154 13.07 -1.98 -11.61
N GLY A 155 13.88 -1.37 -10.72
CA GLY A 155 15.31 -1.13 -10.96
C GLY A 155 15.60 -0.16 -12.10
N MET A 156 14.62 0.64 -12.55
CA MET A 156 14.84 1.65 -13.59
C MET A 156 15.77 2.76 -13.08
N GLU A 157 16.58 3.31 -13.98
CA GLU A 157 17.54 4.36 -13.63
C GLU A 157 16.87 5.67 -13.18
N THR A 158 15.63 5.90 -13.57
CA THR A 158 14.80 7.05 -13.16
C THR A 158 14.01 6.79 -11.88
N SER A 159 14.00 5.56 -11.35
CA SER A 159 13.18 5.19 -10.20
C SER A 159 13.49 6.00 -8.95
N GLY A 160 14.76 6.35 -8.71
CA GLY A 160 15.14 7.20 -7.57
C GLY A 160 14.56 8.60 -7.66
N GLU A 161 14.72 9.28 -8.82
CA GLU A 161 14.19 10.63 -9.07
C GLU A 161 12.66 10.66 -8.94
N ARG A 162 11.98 9.68 -9.54
CA ARG A 162 10.52 9.56 -9.50
C ARG A 162 10.00 9.28 -8.09
N SER A 163 10.64 8.37 -7.37
CA SER A 163 10.29 8.05 -5.99
C SER A 163 10.46 9.26 -5.07
N PHE A 164 11.52 10.05 -5.29
CA PHE A 164 11.79 11.25 -4.50
C PHE A 164 10.80 12.39 -4.83
N ALA A 165 10.40 12.55 -6.09
CA ALA A 165 9.32 13.46 -6.45
C ALA A 165 8.00 13.09 -5.76
N LEU A 166 7.63 11.81 -5.78
CA LEU A 166 6.43 11.31 -5.07
C LEU A 166 6.50 11.55 -3.56
N PHE A 167 7.68 11.44 -2.96
CA PHE A 167 7.89 11.77 -1.55
C PHE A 167 7.67 13.27 -1.26
N LYS A 168 8.16 14.16 -2.13
CA LYS A 168 7.91 15.60 -2.02
C LYS A 168 6.43 15.93 -2.17
N ASP A 169 5.74 15.26 -3.10
CA ASP A 169 4.30 15.41 -3.26
C ASP A 169 3.53 14.94 -2.02
N LEU A 170 3.90 13.81 -1.42
CA LEU A 170 3.32 13.33 -0.16
C LEU A 170 3.49 14.36 0.96
N LYS A 171 4.69 14.94 1.12
CA LYS A 171 4.95 16.00 2.11
C LYS A 171 4.13 17.26 1.85
N ALA A 172 3.98 17.65 0.58
CA ALA A 172 3.15 18.79 0.21
C ALA A 172 1.67 18.54 0.55
N VAL A 173 1.16 17.33 0.30
CA VAL A 173 -0.20 16.94 0.69
C VAL A 173 -0.33 16.96 2.20
N ALA A 174 0.61 16.37 2.95
CA ALA A 174 0.59 16.35 4.41
C ALA A 174 0.59 17.76 5.04
N ALA A 175 1.31 18.69 4.42
CA ALA A 175 1.37 20.09 4.87
C ALA A 175 0.04 20.83 4.67
N GLN A 176 -0.79 20.41 3.71
CA GLN A 176 -2.11 21.00 3.47
C GLN A 176 -3.19 20.44 4.41
N GLN A 177 -2.94 19.30 5.06
CA GLN A 177 -3.91 18.68 5.97
C GLN A 177 -3.79 19.29 7.37
N ILE A 178 -4.94 19.61 7.97
CA ILE A 178 -5.06 20.17 9.31
C ILE A 178 -6.01 19.26 10.11
N GLY A 179 -5.68 19.00 11.37
CA GLY A 179 -6.51 18.20 12.28
C GLY A 179 -6.07 16.74 12.43
N GLU A 180 -6.92 15.94 13.07
CA GLU A 180 -6.63 14.57 13.52
C GLU A 180 -6.35 13.57 12.38
N GLU A 181 -6.71 13.88 11.13
CA GLU A 181 -6.44 13.01 9.98
C GLU A 181 -5.07 13.25 9.34
N LYS A 182 -4.31 14.27 9.76
CA LYS A 182 -3.04 14.65 9.13
C LYS A 182 -2.05 13.49 9.03
N TRP A 183 -1.97 12.65 10.07
CA TRP A 183 -1.07 11.50 10.12
C TRP A 183 -1.28 10.51 8.95
N ARG A 184 -2.48 10.44 8.37
CA ARG A 184 -2.78 9.54 7.22
C ARG A 184 -1.89 9.87 6.02
N PHE A 185 -1.47 11.13 5.92
CA PHE A 185 -0.72 11.68 4.78
C PHE A 185 0.76 11.89 5.11
N GLU A 186 1.22 11.60 6.32
CA GLU A 186 2.63 11.75 6.68
C GLU A 186 3.47 10.57 6.16
N PRO A 187 4.70 10.83 5.69
CA PRO A 187 5.64 9.77 5.38
C PRO A 187 5.89 8.88 6.60
N ASN A 188 5.91 7.57 6.37
CA ASN A 188 6.19 6.58 7.40
C ASN A 188 7.49 5.83 7.09
N PHE A 189 7.95 5.00 8.03
CA PHE A 189 9.15 4.19 7.86
C PHE A 189 9.18 3.30 6.61
N ALA A 190 8.04 2.73 6.23
CA ALA A 190 7.97 1.95 4.99
C ALA A 190 8.22 2.82 3.75
N THR A 191 7.77 4.08 3.79
CA THR A 191 8.01 5.08 2.75
C THR A 191 9.51 5.37 2.65
N TYR A 192 10.16 5.68 3.78
CA TYR A 192 11.61 5.94 3.81
C TYR A 192 12.44 4.74 3.34
N GLY A 193 12.12 3.52 3.79
CA GLY A 193 12.84 2.32 3.35
C GLY A 193 12.70 2.03 1.86
N SER A 194 11.49 2.20 1.31
CA SER A 194 11.25 2.02 -0.12
C SER A 194 11.93 3.10 -0.95
N LEU A 195 11.97 4.33 -0.45
CA LEU A 195 12.62 5.47 -1.09
C LEU A 195 14.15 5.33 -1.12
N VAL A 196 14.77 4.98 0.03
CA VAL A 196 16.21 4.72 0.10
C VAL A 196 16.59 3.56 -0.81
N ALA A 197 15.81 2.47 -0.82
CA ALA A 197 16.05 1.36 -1.74
C ALA A 197 15.97 1.80 -3.21
N ALA A 198 14.98 2.62 -3.58
CA ALA A 198 14.87 3.17 -4.93
C ALA A 198 16.12 4.01 -5.31
N ILE A 199 16.54 4.92 -4.44
CA ILE A 199 17.69 5.80 -4.67
C ILE A 199 18.99 5.00 -4.76
N CYS A 200 19.24 4.09 -3.82
CA CYS A 200 20.45 3.24 -3.79
C CYS A 200 20.57 2.36 -5.03
N ARG A 201 19.47 1.77 -5.49
CA ARG A 201 19.45 0.96 -6.72
C ARG A 201 19.70 1.79 -7.98
N SER A 202 19.32 3.07 -7.98
CA SER A 202 19.64 4.05 -9.04
C SER A 202 20.98 4.79 -8.83
N SER A 203 21.81 4.40 -7.85
CA SER A 203 23.02 5.13 -7.42
C SER A 203 24.03 5.41 -8.54
N LYS A 204 24.15 4.52 -9.53
CA LYS A 204 25.08 4.66 -10.66
C LYS A 204 24.88 5.97 -11.45
N ARG A 205 23.62 6.37 -11.63
CA ARG A 205 23.23 7.58 -12.36
C ARG A 205 23.16 8.80 -11.44
N LEU A 206 22.64 8.61 -10.23
CA LEU A 206 22.37 9.70 -9.30
C LEU A 206 23.61 10.24 -8.59
N GLN A 207 24.62 9.41 -8.30
CA GLN A 207 25.87 9.79 -7.63
C GLN A 207 25.64 10.87 -6.54
N SER A 208 26.25 12.06 -6.68
CA SER A 208 26.11 13.17 -5.73
C SER A 208 24.67 13.65 -5.53
N SER A 209 23.85 13.70 -6.59
CA SER A 209 22.43 14.05 -6.46
C SER A 209 21.65 13.03 -5.64
N GLY A 210 22.04 11.75 -5.69
CA GLY A 210 21.43 10.71 -4.86
C GLY A 210 21.81 10.84 -3.39
N GLU A 211 23.06 11.24 -3.11
CA GLU A 211 23.50 11.54 -1.74
C GLU A 211 22.71 12.70 -1.14
N ASP A 212 22.51 13.78 -1.90
CA ASP A 212 21.72 14.93 -1.44
C ASP A 212 20.27 14.53 -1.10
N MET A 213 19.66 13.66 -1.90
CA MET A 213 18.32 13.11 -1.63
C MET A 213 18.31 12.26 -0.35
N LEU A 214 19.34 11.44 -0.12
CA LEU A 214 19.46 10.63 1.09
C LEU A 214 19.65 11.48 2.35
N TRP A 215 20.42 12.57 2.27
CA TRP A 215 20.56 13.52 3.37
C TRP A 215 19.25 14.24 3.68
N GLU A 216 18.47 14.64 2.66
CA GLU A 216 17.14 15.21 2.87
C GLU A 216 16.22 14.21 3.60
N ILE A 217 16.30 12.92 3.25
CA ILE A 217 15.54 11.85 3.91
C ILE A 217 15.98 11.65 5.37
N PHE A 218 17.28 11.57 5.63
CA PHE A 218 17.82 11.40 6.98
C PHE A 218 17.45 12.58 7.89
N SER A 219 17.51 13.80 7.38
CA SER A 219 17.08 14.99 8.12
C SER A 219 15.59 14.98 8.45
N ASP A 220 14.74 14.48 7.55
CA ASP A 220 13.29 14.34 7.79
C ASP A 220 12.99 13.24 8.83
N ILE A 221 13.73 12.12 8.79
CA ILE A 221 13.65 11.04 9.78
C ILE A 221 14.07 11.56 11.16
N GLU A 222 15.21 12.26 11.24
CA GLU A 222 15.69 12.87 12.49
C GLU A 222 14.66 13.85 13.06
N SER A 223 14.14 14.76 12.24
CA SER A 223 13.10 15.71 12.65
C SER A 223 11.84 15.00 13.17
N GLY A 224 11.46 13.87 12.58
CA GLY A 224 10.35 13.05 13.04
C GLY A 224 10.64 12.33 14.37
N LEU A 225 11.85 11.82 14.54
CA LEU A 225 12.34 11.20 15.78
C LEU A 225 12.34 12.21 16.93
N ASP A 226 12.87 13.42 16.70
CA ASP A 226 12.94 14.48 17.69
C ASP A 226 11.56 14.95 18.16
N ARG A 227 10.61 15.12 17.22
CA ARG A 227 9.22 15.42 17.57
C ARG A 227 8.63 14.35 18.48
N SER A 228 8.89 13.07 18.15
CA SER A 228 8.41 11.93 18.91
C SER A 228 9.00 11.87 20.33
N LEU A 229 10.27 12.28 20.51
CA LEU A 229 10.90 12.42 21.82
C LEU A 229 10.32 13.58 22.65
N SER A 230 9.86 14.65 22.00
CA SER A 230 9.35 15.85 22.66
C SER A 230 7.88 15.77 23.11
N THR A 231 7.04 15.00 22.40
CA THR A 231 5.62 14.87 22.69
C THR A 231 5.36 13.67 23.60
N ALA A 232 4.96 13.91 24.86
CA ALA A 232 4.46 12.88 25.77
C ALA A 232 3.08 12.29 25.37
N ASP A 233 2.72 12.36 24.08
CA ASP A 233 1.44 11.90 23.56
C ASP A 233 1.56 10.44 23.11
N SER A 234 1.13 9.55 24.01
CA SER A 234 1.18 8.10 23.90
C SER A 234 0.38 7.49 22.72
N ASP A 235 -0.38 8.29 21.96
CA ASP A 235 -1.17 7.80 20.80
C ASP A 235 -0.42 7.89 19.46
N HIS A 236 0.52 8.84 19.30
CA HIS A 236 1.47 8.83 18.18
C HIS A 236 2.56 7.75 18.34
N PHE A 237 2.75 7.28 19.58
CA PHE A 237 3.79 6.34 20.03
C PHE A 237 3.61 4.90 19.50
N VAL A 238 2.38 4.46 19.21
CA VAL A 238 2.06 3.03 18.97
C VAL A 238 2.56 2.49 17.62
N ARG A 239 2.98 3.33 16.67
CA ARG A 239 3.39 2.85 15.32
C ARG A 239 4.89 2.86 15.06
N PHE A 240 5.68 3.37 16.00
CA PHE A 240 7.14 3.47 15.89
C PHE A 240 7.86 2.16 16.27
N ASN A 241 7.19 1.17 16.88
CA ASN A 241 7.85 0.35 17.90
C ASN A 241 8.09 -1.15 17.56
N ARG A 242 8.00 -1.60 16.30
CA ARG A 242 8.41 -3.00 15.96
C ARG A 242 9.11 -3.21 14.62
N SER A 243 9.10 -2.23 13.72
CA SER A 243 9.64 -2.38 12.36
C SER A 243 11.00 -1.70 12.14
N ASN A 244 11.51 -0.95 13.12
CA ASN A 244 12.67 -0.06 12.93
C ASN A 244 13.96 -0.81 12.67
N HIS A 245 14.28 -1.83 13.47
CA HIS A 245 15.54 -2.56 13.31
C HIS A 245 15.62 -3.28 11.95
N SER A 246 14.51 -3.90 11.52
CA SER A 246 14.41 -4.52 10.19
C SER A 246 14.58 -3.49 9.06
N LEU A 247 14.06 -2.28 9.25
CA LEU A 247 14.20 -1.19 8.30
C LEU A 247 15.64 -0.69 8.21
N PHE A 248 16.27 -0.32 9.34
CA PHE A 248 17.63 0.21 9.36
C PHE A 248 18.63 -0.84 8.85
N THR A 249 18.41 -2.12 9.17
CA THR A 249 19.13 -3.25 8.56
C THR A 249 18.98 -3.26 7.04
N LYS A 250 17.76 -3.09 6.51
CA LYS A 250 17.51 -3.04 5.07
C LYS A 250 18.13 -1.80 4.42
N ILE A 251 18.04 -0.63 5.05
CA ILE A 251 18.65 0.62 4.58
C ILE A 251 20.17 0.47 4.53
N THR A 252 20.77 -0.07 5.59
CA THR A 252 22.21 -0.33 5.68
C THR A 252 22.65 -1.28 4.58
N TYR A 253 21.91 -2.36 4.34
CA TYR A 253 22.19 -3.27 3.23
C TYR A 253 22.13 -2.59 1.86
N GLU A 254 21.08 -1.81 1.57
CA GLU A 254 20.96 -1.11 0.29
C GLU A 254 22.07 -0.05 0.10
N LEU A 255 22.44 0.65 1.18
CA LEU A 255 23.57 1.58 1.18
C LEU A 255 24.89 0.86 0.93
N GLU A 256 25.14 -0.29 1.57
CA GLU A 256 26.37 -1.07 1.40
C GLU A 256 26.59 -1.53 -0.05
N VAL A 257 25.50 -1.92 -0.72
CA VAL A 257 25.48 -2.38 -2.13
C VAL A 257 25.54 -1.20 -3.12
N SER A 258 25.21 0.02 -2.68
CA SER A 258 25.24 1.23 -3.51
C SER A 258 26.66 1.65 -3.89
N SER A 259 26.77 2.43 -4.97
CA SER A 259 28.05 2.97 -5.48
C SER A 259 28.28 4.44 -5.13
N PHE A 260 27.77 4.92 -3.99
CA PHE A 260 27.92 6.31 -3.57
C PHE A 260 29.37 6.65 -3.10
N PRO A 261 29.94 7.79 -3.51
CA PRO A 261 31.26 8.25 -3.07
C PRO A 261 31.43 8.33 -1.54
N ASN A 262 30.44 8.84 -0.81
CA ASN A 262 30.50 9.08 0.64
C ASN A 262 29.71 8.04 1.46
N LYS A 263 29.71 6.78 0.99
CA LYS A 263 28.95 5.67 1.58
C LYS A 263 29.18 5.50 3.09
N GLU A 264 30.42 5.62 3.56
CA GLU A 264 30.76 5.47 4.98
C GLU A 264 30.10 6.53 5.87
N THR A 265 29.98 7.77 5.39
CA THR A 265 29.29 8.84 6.12
C THR A 265 27.80 8.59 6.20
N LEU A 266 27.18 8.13 5.11
CA LEU A 266 25.76 7.74 5.08
C LEU A 266 25.46 6.56 6.01
N LEU A 267 26.35 5.57 6.05
CA LEU A 267 26.23 4.42 6.97
C LEU A 267 26.39 4.84 8.43
N THR A 268 27.31 5.75 8.73
CA THR A 268 27.50 6.29 10.08
C THR A 268 26.26 7.02 10.55
N GLU A 269 25.67 7.85 9.67
CA GLU A 269 24.43 8.56 9.98
C GLU A 269 23.24 7.60 10.16
N CYS A 270 23.12 6.58 9.30
CA CYS A 270 22.09 5.56 9.44
C CYS A 270 22.14 4.85 10.80
N ARG A 271 23.34 4.53 11.31
CA ARG A 271 23.52 3.94 12.65
C ARG A 271 23.13 4.91 13.77
N ARG A 272 23.50 6.19 13.63
CA ARG A 272 23.09 7.23 14.60
C ARG A 272 21.56 7.34 14.70
N LEU A 273 20.86 7.35 13.55
CA LEU A 273 19.40 7.37 13.52
C LEU A 273 18.78 6.10 14.09
N GLU A 274 19.41 4.94 13.89
CA GLU A 274 19.00 3.67 14.50
C GLU A 274 19.13 3.71 16.04
N ASP A 275 20.22 4.25 16.56
CA ASP A 275 20.44 4.43 18.00
C ASP A 275 19.39 5.39 18.59
N MET A 276 19.12 6.52 17.92
CA MET A 276 18.05 7.44 18.30
C MET A 276 16.69 6.75 18.32
N ALA A 277 16.36 5.99 17.28
CA ALA A 277 15.11 5.25 17.21
C ALA A 277 14.99 4.17 18.30
N SER A 278 16.10 3.53 18.68
CA SER A 278 16.16 2.54 19.75
C SER A 278 15.97 3.17 21.12
N SER A 279 16.53 4.35 21.36
CA SER A 279 16.39 5.09 22.62
C SER A 279 14.93 5.48 22.93
N ILE A 280 14.11 5.70 21.89
CA ILE A 280 12.67 5.97 22.03
C ILE A 280 11.93 4.73 22.56
N VAL A 281 12.36 3.53 22.17
CA VAL A 281 11.73 2.26 22.56
C VAL A 281 11.98 1.94 24.03
N GLU A 282 13.14 2.35 24.57
CA GLU A 282 13.54 2.10 25.96
C GLU A 282 12.89 3.05 26.98
N LEU A 283 12.16 4.08 26.51
CA LEU A 283 11.39 4.93 27.41
C LEU A 283 10.31 4.08 28.11
N PRO A 284 10.28 4.04 29.45
CA PRO A 284 9.26 3.29 30.17
C PRO A 284 7.90 3.82 29.73
N SER A 285 7.01 2.92 29.29
CA SER A 285 5.61 3.24 29.05
C SER A 285 5.06 3.84 30.35
N SER A 286 5.01 5.17 30.42
CA SER A 286 4.44 5.89 31.54
C SER A 286 3.02 5.36 31.71
N GLY A 287 2.75 4.83 32.91
CA GLY A 287 1.67 3.89 33.19
C GLY A 287 0.29 4.35 32.72
N ARG A 288 -0.51 3.34 32.34
CA ARG A 288 -1.97 3.39 32.47
C ARG A 288 -2.36 3.55 33.93
#